data_AF-A0A151R015-F1
#
_entry.id   AF-A0A151R015-F1
#
_cell.length_a   1.000
_cell.length_b   1.000
_cell.length_c   1.000
_cell.angle_alpha   90.00
_cell.angle_beta   90.00
_cell.angle_gamma   90.00
#
_symmetry.space_group_name_H-M   'P 1'
#
loop_
_entity.id
_entity.type
_entity.pdbx_description
1 polymer ?
#
loop_
_entity_poly.entity_id
_entity_poly.type
_entity_poly.pdbx_seq_one_letter_code
_entity_poly.pdbx_strand_id
1 'polypeptide(L)'
;MISFGLIHHGSEILKEGEHYKLLWTSEFVAKYNENLDSDEVTQVLLKGIEDNMEELKKEFADDVILEGKYNDNDLAWMLFVDGCSLLHFMENLDIECPETLNLMLHQLLQILRDAILLENQLPRRLLEMLSKEEGPKLEFLFFNLCVFGQLKQNGIIGVSIQNPKPIHILDFHRLLFLSHIKVIHNQMEININPN
;
A
#
# COMPACT_ATOMS: atom_id res chain seq x y z
N MET A 1 14.50 -4.29 8.01
CA MET A 1 14.44 -3.17 7.04
C MET A 1 13.75 -3.67 5.79
N ILE A 2 12.95 -2.82 5.17
CA ILE A 2 12.27 -3.10 3.91
C ILE A 2 12.48 -1.92 2.96
N SER A 3 12.43 -2.18 1.66
CA SER A 3 12.37 -1.13 0.66
C SER A 3 11.24 -1.44 -0.31
N PHE A 4 10.52 -0.39 -0.67
CA PHE A 4 9.53 -0.38 -1.74
C PHE A 4 10.08 0.52 -2.85
N GLY A 5 9.91 0.13 -4.11
CA GLY A 5 10.39 0.89 -5.25
C GLY A 5 11.85 0.62 -5.62
N LEU A 6 12.38 1.48 -6.50
CA LEU A 6 13.52 1.14 -7.36
C LEU A 6 14.90 1.26 -6.69
N ILE A 7 15.04 2.09 -5.65
CA ILE A 7 16.35 2.58 -5.18
C ILE A 7 17.14 1.45 -4.50
N HIS A 8 16.55 0.72 -3.56
CA HIS A 8 17.24 -0.33 -2.81
C HIS A 8 16.89 -1.76 -3.22
N HIS A 9 16.17 -1.93 -4.34
CA HIS A 9 15.79 -3.25 -4.82
C HIS A 9 17.01 -4.15 -5.07
N GLY A 10 16.92 -5.40 -4.59
CA GLY A 10 17.96 -6.41 -4.73
C GLY A 10 19.13 -6.29 -3.73
N SER A 11 19.06 -5.36 -2.77
CA SER A 11 20.06 -5.23 -1.71
C SER A 11 20.06 -6.45 -0.79
N GLU A 12 21.22 -7.08 -0.59
CA GLU A 12 21.32 -8.27 0.27
C GLU A 12 20.94 -8.02 1.72
N ILE A 13 21.07 -6.77 2.18
CA ILE A 13 20.73 -6.35 3.54
C ILE A 13 19.20 -6.37 3.75
N LEU A 14 18.41 -6.37 2.67
CA LEU A 14 16.96 -6.30 2.69
C LEU A 14 16.26 -7.66 2.45
N LYS A 15 17.01 -8.76 2.38
CA LYS A 15 16.47 -10.12 2.11
C LYS A 15 15.30 -10.51 3.03
N GLU A 16 15.35 -10.13 4.30
CA GLU A 16 14.26 -10.39 5.24
C GLU A 16 13.00 -9.59 4.86
N GLY A 17 13.15 -8.32 4.48
CA GLY A 17 12.05 -7.49 3.99
C GLY A 17 11.43 -8.03 2.69
N GLU A 18 12.25 -8.56 1.78
CA GLU A 18 11.78 -9.22 0.55
C GLU A 18 10.90 -10.45 0.84
N HIS A 19 11.22 -11.22 1.89
CA HIS A 19 10.38 -12.35 2.29
C HIS A 19 8.97 -11.89 2.71
N TYR A 20 8.88 -10.83 3.50
CA TYR A 20 7.59 -10.24 3.90
C TYR A 20 6.81 -9.69 2.71
N LYS A 21 7.48 -9.04 1.76
CA LYS A 21 6.81 -8.55 0.54
C LYS A 21 6.16 -9.69 -0.23
N LEU A 22 6.90 -10.77 -0.51
CA LEU A 22 6.35 -11.93 -1.21
C LEU A 22 5.18 -12.57 -0.46
N LEU A 23 5.28 -12.70 0.87
CA LEU A 23 4.19 -13.21 1.71
C LEU A 23 2.94 -12.33 1.59
N TRP A 24 3.08 -11.02 1.75
CA TRP A 24 1.96 -10.09 1.67
C TRP A 24 1.38 -9.96 0.26
N THR A 25 2.20 -10.05 -0.78
CA THR A 25 1.74 -10.13 -2.18
C THR A 25 0.90 -11.38 -2.38
N SER A 26 1.34 -12.54 -1.87
CA SER A 26 0.56 -13.79 -1.97
C SER A 26 -0.79 -13.67 -1.25
N GLU A 27 -0.81 -13.12 -0.04
CA GLU A 27 -2.04 -12.86 0.72
C GLU A 27 -2.98 -11.86 0.02
N PHE A 28 -2.41 -10.84 -0.62
CA PHE A 28 -3.17 -9.86 -1.40
C PHE A 28 -3.85 -10.51 -2.60
N VAL A 29 -3.07 -11.27 -3.39
CA VAL A 29 -3.52 -11.98 -4.59
C VAL A 29 -4.60 -13.00 -4.25
N ALA A 30 -4.39 -13.80 -3.19
CA ALA A 30 -5.36 -14.82 -2.75
C ALA A 30 -6.72 -14.23 -2.36
N LYS A 31 -6.75 -12.98 -1.89
CA LYS A 31 -7.97 -12.27 -1.50
C LYS A 31 -8.49 -11.35 -2.60
N TYR A 32 -7.84 -11.28 -3.76
CA TYR A 32 -8.11 -10.24 -4.75
C TYR A 32 -9.48 -10.38 -5.41
N ASN A 33 -9.80 -11.60 -5.85
CA ASN A 33 -11.08 -11.94 -6.44
C ASN A 33 -11.36 -13.41 -6.14
N GLU A 34 -12.42 -13.70 -5.39
CA GLU A 34 -12.78 -15.07 -4.98
C GLU A 34 -13.18 -15.99 -6.16
N ASN A 35 -13.44 -15.42 -7.34
CA ASN A 35 -13.85 -16.15 -8.53
C ASN A 35 -12.69 -16.50 -9.47
N LEU A 36 -11.49 -15.98 -9.22
CA LEU A 36 -10.29 -16.24 -10.02
C LEU A 36 -9.28 -17.01 -9.19
N ASP A 37 -8.48 -17.86 -9.82
CA ASP A 37 -7.33 -18.44 -9.13
C ASP A 37 -6.18 -17.40 -9.00
N SER A 38 -5.20 -17.73 -8.16
CA SER A 38 -4.08 -16.81 -7.88
C SER A 38 -3.18 -16.56 -9.10
N ASP A 39 -3.08 -17.51 -10.03
CA ASP A 39 -2.26 -17.35 -11.24
C ASP A 39 -2.97 -16.41 -12.22
N GLU A 40 -4.29 -16.55 -12.39
CA GLU A 40 -5.12 -15.65 -13.19
C GLU A 40 -5.07 -14.21 -12.65
N VAL A 41 -5.23 -14.03 -11.33
CA VAL A 41 -5.12 -12.71 -10.69
C VAL A 41 -3.74 -12.10 -10.94
N THR A 42 -2.68 -12.89 -10.74
CA THR A 42 -1.29 -12.43 -10.94
C THR A 42 -1.08 -11.98 -12.38
N GLN A 43 -1.55 -12.76 -13.36
CA GLN A 43 -1.44 -12.42 -14.78
C GLN A 43 -2.20 -11.13 -15.12
N VAL A 44 -3.42 -10.97 -14.62
CA VAL A 44 -4.23 -9.76 -14.87
C VAL A 44 -3.55 -8.52 -14.31
N LEU A 45 -3.09 -8.57 -13.06
CA LEU A 45 -2.45 -7.44 -12.39
C LEU A 45 -1.10 -7.08 -13.02
N LEU A 46 -0.26 -8.08 -13.29
CA LEU A 46 1.05 -7.86 -13.90
C LEU A 46 0.91 -7.29 -15.31
N LYS A 47 0.00 -7.85 -16.12
CA LYS A 47 -0.29 -7.33 -17.45
C LYS A 47 -0.79 -5.88 -17.41
N GLY A 48 -1.62 -5.53 -16.43
CA GLY A 48 -2.05 -4.15 -16.23
C GLY A 48 -0.89 -3.19 -16.03
N ILE A 49 0.14 -3.60 -15.28
CA ILE A 49 1.38 -2.83 -15.07
C ILE A 49 2.19 -2.75 -16.36
N GLU A 50 2.40 -3.87 -17.06
CA GLU A 50 3.13 -3.94 -18.33
C GLU A 50 2.50 -3.02 -19.39
N ASP A 51 1.17 -3.07 -19.55
CA ASP A 51 0.42 -2.25 -20.51
C ASP A 51 0.52 -0.74 -20.21
N ASN A 52 0.83 -0.35 -18.97
CA ASN A 52 0.96 1.05 -18.53
C ASN A 52 2.40 1.47 -18.20
N MET A 53 3.38 0.63 -18.52
CA MET A 53 4.76 0.78 -18.05
C MET A 53 5.37 2.14 -18.42
N GLU A 54 5.16 2.58 -19.67
CA GLU A 54 5.67 3.87 -20.16
C GLU A 54 5.10 5.09 -19.43
N GLU A 55 3.87 4.98 -18.91
CA GLU A 55 3.26 6.04 -18.13
C GLU A 55 3.68 5.97 -16.66
N LEU A 56 3.80 4.76 -16.11
CA LEU A 56 4.31 4.56 -14.75
C LEU A 56 5.75 5.05 -14.58
N LYS A 57 6.62 4.82 -15.58
CA LYS A 57 7.99 5.35 -15.57
C LYS A 57 8.02 6.85 -15.36
N LYS A 58 7.12 7.61 -16.03
CA LYS A 58 7.05 9.08 -15.93
C LYS A 58 6.61 9.61 -14.56
N GLU A 59 6.05 8.75 -13.71
CA GLU A 59 5.66 9.11 -12.33
C GLU A 59 6.84 8.99 -11.35
N PHE A 60 7.97 8.41 -11.78
CA PHE A 60 9.21 8.42 -11.04
C PHE A 60 10.08 9.61 -11.47
N ALA A 61 10.91 10.11 -10.55
CA ALA A 61 11.88 11.14 -10.90
C ALA A 61 12.94 10.57 -11.86
N ASP A 62 13.40 11.38 -12.83
CA ASP A 62 14.33 10.95 -13.87
C ASP A 62 15.63 10.34 -13.31
N ASP A 63 16.07 10.78 -12.12
CA ASP A 63 17.24 10.27 -11.41
C ASP A 63 17.01 8.92 -10.69
N VAL A 64 15.74 8.56 -10.46
CA VAL A 64 15.30 7.26 -9.92
C VAL A 64 15.02 6.26 -11.03
N ILE A 65 14.65 6.73 -12.23
CA ILE A 65 14.59 5.90 -13.44
C ILE A 65 16.03 5.58 -13.82
N LEU A 66 16.52 4.47 -13.29
CA LEU A 66 17.87 3.98 -13.54
C LEU A 66 17.92 3.43 -14.98
N GLU A 67 18.01 4.32 -15.98
CA GLU A 67 18.13 3.96 -17.39
C GLU A 67 19.16 2.83 -17.55
N GLY A 68 18.67 1.63 -17.90
CA GLY A 68 19.48 0.44 -18.12
C GLY A 68 19.71 -0.49 -16.91
N LYS A 69 19.20 -0.21 -15.70
CA LYS A 69 19.33 -1.13 -14.54
C LYS A 69 18.32 -2.28 -14.57
N TYR A 70 17.11 -2.04 -15.05
CA TYR A 70 16.03 -3.02 -15.13
C TYR A 70 15.46 -3.05 -16.54
N ASN A 71 15.14 -4.24 -17.04
CA ASN A 71 14.24 -4.35 -18.19
C ASN A 71 12.78 -4.15 -17.73
N ASP A 72 11.88 -3.94 -18.68
CA ASP A 72 10.49 -3.62 -18.37
C ASP A 72 9.77 -4.75 -17.62
N ASN A 73 10.12 -6.02 -17.88
CA ASN A 73 9.51 -7.16 -17.19
C ASN A 73 9.96 -7.23 -15.73
N ASP A 74 11.25 -7.03 -15.47
CA ASP A 74 11.81 -7.00 -14.11
C ASP A 74 11.22 -5.83 -13.31
N LEU A 75 11.05 -4.67 -13.97
CA LEU A 75 10.41 -3.51 -13.37
C LEU A 75 8.93 -3.77 -13.09
N ALA A 76 8.19 -4.37 -14.04
CA ALA A 76 6.79 -4.73 -13.84
C ALA A 76 6.61 -5.67 -12.65
N TRP A 77 7.45 -6.70 -12.56
CA TRP A 77 7.42 -7.64 -11.45
C TRP A 77 7.74 -6.98 -10.11
N MET A 78 8.73 -6.10 -10.07
CA MET A 78 9.07 -5.34 -8.87
C MET A 78 7.90 -4.45 -8.41
N LEU A 79 7.32 -3.67 -9.33
CA LEU A 79 6.19 -2.79 -9.03
C LEU A 79 4.95 -3.57 -8.59
N PHE A 80 4.75 -4.76 -9.18
CA PHE A 80 3.69 -5.68 -8.77
C PHE A 80 3.88 -6.14 -7.32
N VAL A 81 5.05 -6.70 -7.00
CA VAL A 81 5.35 -7.21 -5.64
C VAL A 81 5.26 -6.06 -4.62
N ASP A 82 5.93 -4.94 -4.89
CA ASP A 82 5.99 -3.81 -3.97
C ASP A 82 4.62 -3.14 -3.79
N GLY A 83 3.87 -2.96 -4.88
CA GLY A 83 2.53 -2.36 -4.84
C GLY A 83 1.52 -3.22 -4.08
N CYS A 84 1.43 -4.52 -4.40
CA CYS A 84 0.52 -5.44 -3.73
C CYS A 84 0.86 -5.61 -2.24
N SER A 85 2.14 -5.76 -1.92
CA SER A 85 2.58 -5.92 -0.53
C SER A 85 2.34 -4.65 0.30
N LEU A 86 2.54 -3.45 -0.28
CA LEU A 86 2.26 -2.18 0.39
C LEU A 86 0.76 -1.98 0.63
N LEU A 87 -0.10 -2.31 -0.35
CA LEU A 87 -1.56 -2.28 -0.18
C LEU A 87 -2.02 -3.20 0.95
N HIS A 88 -1.53 -4.45 0.94
CA HIS A 88 -1.83 -5.41 2.01
C HIS A 88 -1.33 -4.94 3.37
N PHE A 89 -0.12 -4.38 3.43
CA PHE A 89 0.46 -3.83 4.64
C PHE A 89 -0.39 -2.69 5.21
N MET A 90 -0.76 -1.70 4.40
CA MET A 90 -1.59 -0.57 4.85
C MET A 90 -2.98 -1.01 5.31
N GLU A 91 -3.57 -1.99 4.64
CA GLU A 91 -4.89 -2.51 4.99
C GLU A 91 -4.87 -3.26 6.33
N ASN A 92 -3.82 -4.02 6.60
CA ASN A 92 -3.71 -4.89 7.78
C ASN A 92 -2.86 -4.31 8.91
N LEU A 93 -2.31 -3.10 8.73
CA LEU A 93 -1.58 -2.39 9.77
C LEU A 93 -2.45 -2.18 11.01
N ASP A 94 -1.95 -2.69 12.13
CA ASP A 94 -2.44 -2.46 13.49
C ASP A 94 -1.26 -2.62 14.47
N ILE A 95 -0.90 -1.57 15.20
CA ILE A 95 0.19 -1.62 16.19
C ILE A 95 -0.13 -2.45 17.44
N GLU A 96 -1.41 -2.63 17.76
CA GLU A 96 -1.84 -3.45 18.89
C GLU A 96 -1.87 -4.94 18.52
N CYS A 97 -2.00 -5.25 17.22
CA CYS A 97 -2.06 -6.61 16.67
C CYS A 97 -1.05 -6.83 15.52
N PRO A 98 0.27 -6.63 15.75
CA PRO A 98 1.30 -6.77 14.71
C PRO A 98 1.39 -8.18 14.10
N GLU A 99 0.93 -9.20 14.81
CA GLU A 99 0.90 -10.59 14.37
C GLU A 99 0.00 -10.83 13.17
N THR A 100 -0.97 -9.93 12.90
CA THR A 100 -1.79 -9.96 11.68
C THR A 100 -0.97 -9.87 10.40
N LEU A 101 0.22 -9.28 10.49
CA LEU A 101 1.20 -9.15 9.41
C LEU A 101 2.37 -10.13 9.53
N ASN A 102 2.32 -11.08 10.48
CA ASN A 102 3.43 -11.97 10.87
C ASN A 102 4.67 -11.21 11.39
N LEU A 103 4.44 -10.12 12.13
CA LEU A 103 5.49 -9.26 12.64
C LEU A 103 5.47 -9.17 14.18
N MET A 104 6.64 -8.86 14.74
CA MET A 104 6.76 -8.29 16.07
C MET A 104 6.56 -6.77 16.01
N LEU A 105 6.09 -6.14 17.10
CA LEU A 105 5.86 -4.69 17.17
C LEU A 105 7.06 -3.85 16.68
N HIS A 106 8.29 -4.21 17.08
CA HIS A 106 9.48 -3.46 16.65
C HIS A 106 9.75 -3.58 15.14
N GLN A 107 9.46 -4.73 14.52
CA GLN A 107 9.57 -4.92 13.07
C GLN A 107 8.48 -4.13 12.34
N LEU A 108 7.24 -4.13 12.86
CA LEU A 108 6.14 -3.33 12.35
C LEU A 108 6.48 -1.83 12.33
N LEU A 109 6.97 -1.29 13.45
CA LEU A 109 7.37 0.11 13.56
C LEU A 109 8.53 0.45 12.63
N GLN A 110 9.46 -0.49 12.41
CA GLN A 110 10.55 -0.31 11.46
C GLN A 110 10.05 -0.26 10.01
N ILE A 111 9.15 -1.17 9.63
CA ILE A 111 8.54 -1.20 8.28
C ILE A 111 7.71 0.06 8.04
N LEU A 112 6.94 0.50 9.05
CA LEU A 112 6.18 1.74 8.99
C LEU A 112 7.09 2.94 8.70
N ARG A 113 8.20 3.05 9.44
CA ARG A 113 9.22 4.08 9.21
C ARG A 113 9.77 3.99 7.80
N ASP A 114 10.12 2.78 7.35
CA ASP A 114 10.71 2.57 6.03
C ASP A 114 9.71 2.93 4.91
N ALA A 115 8.42 2.64 5.06
CA ALA A 115 7.37 2.93 4.06
C ALA A 115 7.12 4.43 3.82
N ILE A 116 7.44 5.28 4.80
CA ILE A 116 7.29 6.75 4.67
C ILE A 116 8.58 7.46 4.23
N LEU A 117 9.68 6.72 4.03
CA LEU A 117 10.92 7.30 3.50
C LEU A 117 10.71 7.74 2.05
N LEU A 118 11.29 8.90 1.69
CA LEU A 118 11.19 9.45 0.33
C LEU A 118 11.71 8.47 -0.74
N GLU A 119 12.76 7.72 -0.41
CA GLU A 119 13.36 6.72 -1.30
C GLU A 119 12.51 5.46 -1.49
N ASN A 120 11.49 5.25 -0.66
CA ASN A 120 10.61 4.08 -0.68
C ASN A 120 9.19 4.40 -1.19
N GLN A 121 9.04 5.47 -1.98
CA GLN A 121 7.73 5.90 -2.47
C GLN A 121 7.34 5.18 -3.76
N LEU A 122 6.11 4.69 -3.79
CA LEU A 122 5.46 4.20 -5.00
C LEU A 122 4.46 5.24 -5.52
N PRO A 123 4.33 5.40 -6.86
CA PRO A 123 3.33 6.28 -7.45
C PRO A 123 1.92 5.85 -7.04
N ARG A 124 1.08 6.83 -6.69
CA ARG A 124 -0.35 6.61 -6.42
C ARG A 124 -1.02 5.88 -7.58
N ARG A 125 -0.67 6.24 -8.82
CA ARG A 125 -1.24 5.60 -10.01
C ARG A 125 -1.06 4.08 -10.02
N LEU A 126 0.11 3.58 -9.64
CA LEU A 126 0.37 2.16 -9.50
C LEU A 126 -0.57 1.54 -8.46
N LEU A 127 -0.70 2.18 -7.31
CA LEU A 127 -1.57 1.70 -6.22
C LEU A 127 -3.05 1.73 -6.61
N GLU A 128 -3.49 2.71 -7.40
CA GLU A 128 -4.86 2.78 -7.94
C GLU A 128 -5.14 1.63 -8.91
N MET A 129 -4.19 1.34 -9.80
CA MET A 129 -4.32 0.22 -10.75
C MET A 129 -4.40 -1.14 -10.05
N LEU A 130 -3.66 -1.30 -8.95
CA LEU A 130 -3.65 -2.53 -8.17
C LEU A 130 -4.81 -2.62 -7.15
N SER A 131 -5.53 -1.52 -6.87
CA SER A 131 -6.60 -1.53 -5.88
C SER A 131 -7.85 -2.24 -6.41
N LYS A 132 -8.51 -3.02 -5.54
CA LYS A 132 -9.78 -3.68 -5.86
C LYS A 132 -10.90 -2.64 -5.95
N GLU A 133 -11.83 -2.82 -6.88
CA GLU A 133 -13.00 -1.93 -7.01
C GLU A 133 -13.85 -1.91 -5.73
N GLU A 134 -14.04 -3.07 -5.08
CA GLU A 134 -14.80 -3.21 -3.83
C GLU A 134 -13.91 -3.12 -2.57
N GLY A 135 -12.63 -2.78 -2.73
CA GLY A 135 -11.67 -2.69 -1.62
C GLY A 135 -11.70 -1.37 -0.85
N PRO A 136 -10.89 -1.25 0.22
CA PRO A 136 -10.69 0.02 0.91
C PRO A 136 -10.14 1.09 -0.05
N LYS A 137 -10.67 2.31 0.05
CA LYS A 137 -10.15 3.44 -0.73
C LYS A 137 -8.72 3.76 -0.34
N LEU A 138 -7.89 4.20 -1.30
CA LEU A 138 -6.51 4.58 -1.02
C LEU A 138 -6.36 5.65 0.06
N GLU A 139 -7.28 6.62 0.14
CA GLU A 139 -7.25 7.63 1.19
C GLU A 139 -7.40 7.01 2.59
N PHE A 140 -8.22 5.97 2.71
CA PHE A 140 -8.35 5.22 3.95
C PHE A 140 -7.05 4.50 4.28
N LEU A 141 -6.44 3.80 3.30
CA LEU A 141 -5.18 3.07 3.48
C LEU A 141 -4.03 4.01 3.89
N PHE A 142 -3.86 5.13 3.18
CA PHE A 142 -2.86 6.12 3.50
C PHE A 142 -3.07 6.72 4.88
N PHE A 143 -4.32 7.02 5.26
CA PHE A 143 -4.63 7.53 6.59
C PHE A 143 -4.38 6.47 7.67
N ASN A 144 -4.69 5.20 7.40
CA ASN A 144 -4.43 4.10 8.32
C ASN A 144 -2.94 4.00 8.66
N LEU A 145 -2.07 4.17 7.66
CA LEU A 145 -0.62 4.28 7.84
C LEU A 145 -0.25 5.44 8.78
N CYS A 146 -0.84 6.63 8.57
CA CYS A 146 -0.53 7.84 9.34
C CYS A 146 -0.95 7.74 10.82
N VAL A 147 -2.01 6.98 11.11
CA VAL A 147 -2.51 6.78 12.47
C VAL A 147 -2.15 5.41 13.04
N PHE A 148 -1.10 4.78 12.50
CA PHE A 148 -0.54 3.55 13.05
C PHE A 148 -1.56 2.40 13.15
N GLY A 149 -2.49 2.30 12.19
CA GLY A 149 -3.46 1.20 12.13
C GLY A 149 -4.72 1.36 12.99
N GLN A 150 -4.86 2.50 13.68
CA GLN A 150 -5.93 2.70 14.66
C GLN A 150 -7.34 2.92 14.06
N LEU A 151 -7.50 2.95 12.73
CA LEU A 151 -8.81 3.22 12.12
C LEU A 151 -9.83 2.12 12.41
N LYS A 152 -9.43 0.86 12.28
CA LYS A 152 -10.31 -0.29 12.51
C LYS A 152 -10.82 -0.32 13.95
N GLN A 153 -9.93 -0.06 14.91
CA GLN A 153 -10.25 -0.01 16.34
C GLN A 153 -11.23 1.11 16.68
N ASN A 154 -11.09 2.26 16.03
CA ASN A 154 -11.94 3.43 16.24
C ASN A 154 -13.27 3.37 15.46
N GLY A 155 -13.57 2.24 14.80
CA GLY A 155 -14.78 2.07 13.97
C GLY A 155 -14.84 3.04 12.80
N ILE A 156 -13.69 3.53 12.34
CA ILE A 156 -13.60 4.43 11.18
C ILE A 156 -13.68 3.56 9.93
N ILE A 157 -14.60 3.91 9.02
CA ILE A 157 -14.85 3.16 7.78
C ILE A 157 -14.42 3.91 6.53
N GLY A 158 -14.05 5.18 6.67
CA GLY A 158 -13.69 6.01 5.53
C GLY A 158 -13.07 7.34 5.93
N VAL A 159 -12.26 7.86 5.02
CA VAL A 159 -11.60 9.17 5.15
C VAL A 159 -11.85 9.93 3.86
N SER A 160 -12.27 11.17 3.99
CA SER A 160 -12.42 12.11 2.89
C SER A 160 -11.56 13.32 3.15
N ILE A 161 -10.76 13.70 2.16
CA ILE A 161 -9.97 14.92 2.22
C ILE A 161 -10.43 15.84 1.09
N GLN A 162 -10.61 17.12 1.42
CA GLN A 162 -11.06 18.11 0.44
C GLN A 162 -9.92 18.48 -0.50
N ASN A 163 -10.03 18.08 -1.78
CA ASN A 163 -9.12 18.45 -2.86
C ASN A 163 -7.63 18.00 -2.80
N PRO A 164 -7.23 16.84 -2.24
CA PRO A 164 -5.92 16.29 -2.55
C PRO A 164 -5.99 15.08 -3.47
N LYS A 165 -5.16 15.10 -4.51
CA LYS A 165 -4.68 13.90 -5.20
C LYS A 165 -3.20 13.74 -4.85
N PRO A 166 -2.87 13.13 -3.70
CA PRO A 166 -1.47 12.93 -3.33
C PRO A 166 -0.79 12.08 -4.40
N ILE A 167 0.44 12.41 -4.76
CA ILE A 167 1.16 11.61 -5.77
C ILE A 167 1.77 10.32 -5.18
N HIS A 168 2.00 10.27 -3.87
CA HIS A 168 2.45 9.09 -3.11
C HIS A 168 2.13 9.24 -1.61
N ILE A 169 2.47 8.25 -0.79
CA ILE A 169 2.15 8.19 0.66
C ILE A 169 2.72 9.38 1.43
N LEU A 170 4.00 9.70 1.24
CA LEU A 170 4.65 10.81 1.95
C LEU A 170 4.03 12.18 1.58
N ASP A 171 3.57 12.36 0.33
CA ASP A 171 2.84 13.56 -0.07
C ASP A 171 1.46 13.62 0.62
N PHE A 172 0.77 12.48 0.74
CA PHE A 172 -0.45 12.40 1.55
C PHE A 172 -0.19 12.78 3.01
N HIS A 173 0.86 12.24 3.63
CA HIS A 173 1.23 12.55 5.01
C HIS A 173 1.50 14.05 5.19
N ARG A 174 2.18 14.69 4.23
CA ARG A 174 2.36 16.15 4.19
C ARG A 174 1.02 16.90 4.09
N LEU A 175 0.10 16.44 3.24
CA LEU A 175 -1.20 17.08 3.05
C LEU A 175 -2.09 17.00 4.28
N LEU A 176 -1.97 15.96 5.12
CA LEU A 176 -2.71 15.89 6.39
C LEU A 176 -2.39 17.06 7.33
N PHE A 177 -1.16 17.56 7.33
CA PHE A 177 -0.78 18.74 8.11
C PHE A 177 -1.30 20.05 7.53
N LEU A 178 -1.63 20.07 6.24
CA LEU A 178 -1.95 21.29 5.49
C LEU A 178 -3.45 21.44 5.20
N SER A 179 -4.26 20.40 5.38
CA SER A 179 -5.65 20.35 4.92
C SER A 179 -6.64 19.96 6.02
N HIS A 180 -7.93 20.24 5.76
CA HIS A 180 -9.03 19.79 6.62
C HIS A 180 -9.46 18.36 6.24
N ILE A 181 -9.34 17.43 7.19
CA ILE A 181 -9.72 16.03 7.03
C ILE A 181 -11.14 15.81 7.58
N LYS A 182 -11.95 15.02 6.88
CA LYS A 182 -13.23 14.50 7.36
C LYS A 182 -13.13 12.99 7.54
N VAL A 183 -13.37 12.53 8.76
CA VAL A 183 -13.37 11.11 9.13
C VAL A 183 -14.82 10.63 9.24
N ILE A 184 -15.10 9.47 8.68
CA ILE A 184 -16.43 8.84 8.70
C ILE A 184 -16.39 7.67 9.69
N HIS A 185 -17.25 7.74 10.70
CA HIS A 185 -17.39 6.70 11.72
C HIS A 185 -18.59 5.80 11.45
N ASN A 186 -18.49 4.54 11.87
CA ASN A 186 -19.61 3.64 11.94
C ASN A 186 -20.47 4.01 13.17
N GLN A 187 -21.58 4.72 12.98
CA GLN A 187 -22.55 4.90 14.06
C GLN A 187 -23.39 3.61 14.15
N MET A 188 -23.06 2.72 15.09
CA MET A 188 -24.04 1.73 15.53
C MET A 188 -25.13 2.48 16.29
N GLU A 189 -26.28 2.72 15.66
CA GLU A 189 -27.51 3.01 16.38
C GLU A 189 -27.80 1.82 17.31
N ILE A 190 -27.46 1.96 18.58
CA ILE A 190 -28.02 1.09 19.61
C ILE A 190 -29.48 1.50 19.73
N ASN A 191 -30.34 0.84 18.95
CA ASN A 191 -31.78 0.89 19.14
C ASN A 191 -32.10 0.21 20.47
N ILE A 192 -31.97 0.94 21.58
CA ILE A 192 -32.55 0.55 22.85
C ILE A 192 -34.04 0.84 22.71
N ASN A 193 -34.80 -0.15 22.24
CA ASN A 193 -36.25 -0.14 22.41
C ASN A 193 -36.52 -0.22 23.93
N PRO A 194 -37.14 0.79 24.55
CA PRO A 194 -37.63 0.63 25.91
C PRO A 194 -38.84 -0.32 25.88
N ASN A 195 -38.72 -1.42 26.61
CA ASN A 195 -39.87 -2.25 27.01
C ASN A 195 -40.80 -1.46 27.95
#